data_AF-A0A7R9P054-F1
#
_entry.id   AF-A0A7R9P054-F1
#
_cell.length_a   1.000
_cell.length_b   1.000
_cell.length_c   1.000
_cell.angle_alpha   90.00
_cell.angle_beta   90.00
_cell.angle_gamma   90.00
#
_symmetry.space_group_name_H-M   'P 1'
#
loop_
_entity.id
_entity.type
_entity.pdbx_description
1 polymer ?
#
loop_
_entity_poly.entity_id
_entity_poly.type
_entity_poly.pdbx_seq_one_letter_code
_entity_poly.pdbx_strand_id
1 'polypeptide(L)'
;MKIASCEAIPSIKEFFPSIKNDLTKVTWYHNVFTMMLSKGQLKLKFPLWLHADTDNMGEKDIDKFLSLYTHNFPEATISIGMLHVGQKFGSKREYNAKLVTQMKDTLTRNNVTQTVVFPVDLVGATYSLDTLPALNDVHGITDSALYMYAGVSNHLSDDEISRAWKLIKIFGRDRVYLDTEGVLHDQLFKTS
;
A
#
# COMPACT_ATOMS: atom_id res chain seq x y z
N MET A 1 22.58 -20.91 -22.52
CA MET A 1 21.56 -20.00 -21.95
C MET A 1 22.11 -18.58 -22.03
N LYS A 2 21.60 -17.74 -22.95
CA LYS A 2 22.00 -16.33 -23.05
C LYS A 2 21.16 -15.54 -22.04
N ILE A 3 21.83 -14.96 -21.04
CA ILE A 3 21.20 -13.97 -20.16
C ILE A 3 20.86 -12.77 -21.04
N ALA A 4 19.58 -12.40 -21.11
CA ALA A 4 19.16 -11.19 -21.81
C ALA A 4 19.91 -10.00 -21.20
N SER A 5 20.57 -9.19 -22.03
CA SER A 5 21.21 -7.96 -21.57
C SER A 5 20.16 -7.09 -20.88
N CYS A 6 20.38 -6.77 -19.61
CA CYS A 6 19.62 -5.75 -18.92
C CYS A 6 19.90 -4.43 -19.66
N GLU A 7 18.91 -3.90 -20.39
CA GLU A 7 19.02 -2.54 -20.92
C GLU A 7 19.28 -1.61 -19.73
N ALA A 8 20.32 -0.79 -19.83
CA ALA A 8 20.69 0.11 -18.74
C ALA A 8 19.51 1.00 -18.38
N ILE A 9 19.13 1.03 -17.09
CA ILE A 9 18.07 1.92 -16.60
C ILE A 9 18.51 3.36 -16.92
N PRO A 10 17.71 4.15 -17.66
CA PRO A 10 18.06 5.53 -17.99
C PRO A 10 18.27 6.35 -16.72
N SER A 11 19.26 7.23 -16.73
CA SER A 11 19.45 8.22 -15.66
C SER A 11 18.23 9.13 -15.54
N ILE A 12 18.01 9.70 -14.35
CA ILE A 12 16.92 10.68 -14.10
C ILE A 12 16.96 11.82 -15.12
N LYS A 13 18.14 12.24 -15.57
CA LYS A 13 18.31 13.31 -16.57
C LYS A 13 17.85 12.88 -17.96
N GLU A 14 18.10 11.64 -18.34
CA GLU A 14 17.60 11.05 -19.60
C GLU A 14 16.09 10.78 -19.53
N PHE A 15 15.60 10.48 -18.33
CA PHE A 15 14.19 10.21 -18.10
C PHE A 15 13.36 11.51 -18.02
N PHE A 16 13.87 12.56 -17.37
CA PHE A 16 13.22 13.85 -17.18
C PHE A 16 14.11 15.02 -17.63
N PRO A 17 14.31 15.22 -18.94
CA PRO A 17 15.17 16.30 -19.42
C PRO A 17 14.64 17.70 -19.05
N SER A 18 13.33 17.84 -18.85
CA SER A 18 12.66 19.10 -18.51
C SER A 18 12.91 19.57 -17.07
N ILE A 19 13.23 18.67 -16.13
CA ILE A 19 13.41 19.05 -14.72
C ILE A 19 14.84 19.52 -14.41
N LYS A 20 15.81 19.33 -15.32
CA LYS A 20 17.21 19.77 -15.17
C LYS A 20 17.85 19.33 -13.83
N ASN A 21 17.62 18.08 -13.42
CA ASN A 21 18.03 17.49 -12.14
C ASN A 21 17.37 18.08 -10.88
N ASP A 22 16.36 18.94 -11.03
CA ASP A 22 15.58 19.46 -9.91
C ASP A 22 14.37 18.56 -9.64
N LEU A 23 14.54 17.60 -8.73
CA LEU A 23 13.49 16.63 -8.36
C LEU A 23 12.27 17.28 -7.70
N THR A 24 12.38 18.53 -7.22
CA THR A 24 11.24 19.27 -6.66
C THR A 24 10.22 19.68 -7.72
N LYS A 25 10.63 19.71 -8.99
CA LYS A 25 9.76 19.96 -10.15
C LYS A 25 9.03 18.72 -10.64
N VAL A 26 9.35 17.55 -10.08
CA VAL A 26 8.61 16.32 -10.34
C VAL A 26 7.35 16.36 -9.49
N THR A 27 6.20 16.61 -10.11
CA THR A 27 4.91 16.28 -9.50
C THR A 27 4.77 14.76 -9.52
N TRP A 28 5.09 14.15 -8.37
CA TRP A 28 5.39 12.72 -8.18
C TRP A 28 4.35 11.72 -8.69
N TYR A 29 3.13 12.15 -9.00
CA TYR A 29 2.05 11.24 -9.38
C TYR A 29 1.82 11.05 -10.88
N HIS A 30 2.23 11.99 -11.74
CA HIS A 30 1.76 11.99 -13.14
C HIS A 30 2.87 11.91 -14.18
N ASN A 31 4.01 12.56 -13.95
CA ASN A 31 5.01 12.72 -15.01
C ASN A 31 5.85 11.46 -15.23
N VAL A 32 6.20 10.72 -14.20
CA VAL A 32 6.97 9.46 -14.35
C VAL A 32 6.12 8.41 -15.06
N PHE A 33 4.91 8.17 -14.55
CA PHE A 33 3.98 7.16 -15.05
C PHE A 33 3.52 7.43 -16.49
N THR A 34 3.07 8.64 -16.81
CA THR A 34 2.61 8.97 -18.17
C THR A 34 3.77 8.91 -19.19
N MET A 35 4.99 9.28 -18.79
CA MET A 35 6.17 9.18 -19.66
C MET A 35 6.65 7.73 -19.86
N MET A 36 6.55 6.91 -18.82
CA MET A 36 6.81 5.47 -18.88
C MET A 36 5.88 4.77 -19.89
N LEU A 37 4.60 5.14 -19.87
CA LEU A 37 3.58 4.62 -20.78
C LEU A 37 3.74 5.16 -22.20
N SER A 38 3.98 6.46 -22.37
CA SER A 38 4.11 7.07 -23.70
C SER A 38 5.32 6.59 -24.50
N LYS A 39 6.36 6.08 -23.81
CA LYS A 39 7.52 5.46 -24.46
C LYS A 39 7.32 3.99 -24.85
N GLY A 40 6.20 3.36 -24.48
CA GLY A 40 5.92 1.95 -24.82
C GLY A 40 6.92 0.94 -24.23
N GLN A 41 7.68 1.35 -23.20
CA GLN A 41 8.85 0.62 -22.70
C GLN A 41 8.54 -0.39 -21.59
N LEU A 42 7.30 -0.49 -21.11
CA LEU A 42 6.96 -1.41 -20.02
C LEU A 42 6.19 -2.61 -20.51
N LYS A 43 6.93 -3.63 -20.93
CA LYS A 43 6.53 -5.02 -20.68
C LYS A 43 7.23 -5.43 -19.39
N LEU A 44 6.60 -5.13 -18.26
CA LEU A 44 7.11 -5.58 -16.96
C LEU A 44 7.19 -7.11 -16.98
N LYS A 45 8.38 -7.65 -16.84
CA LYS A 45 8.63 -9.10 -16.72
C LYS A 45 8.95 -9.51 -15.28
N PHE A 46 8.70 -8.61 -14.34
CA PHE A 46 8.95 -8.80 -12.92
C PHE A 46 7.74 -8.31 -12.14
N PRO A 47 7.48 -8.88 -10.94
CA PRO A 47 6.42 -8.40 -10.06
C PRO A 47 6.62 -6.92 -9.73
N LEU A 48 5.60 -6.11 -10.00
CA LEU A 48 5.59 -4.69 -9.64
C LEU A 48 4.64 -4.48 -8.47
N TRP A 49 5.14 -3.85 -7.41
CA TRP A 49 4.32 -3.36 -6.32
C TRP A 49 4.34 -1.82 -6.35
N LEU A 50 3.17 -1.22 -6.63
CA LEU A 50 2.96 0.23 -6.57
C LEU A 50 2.44 0.64 -5.20
N HIS A 51 3.22 1.42 -4.45
CA HIS A 51 2.81 1.97 -3.16
C HIS A 51 2.38 3.44 -3.33
N ALA A 52 1.17 3.75 -2.86
CA ALA A 52 0.60 5.08 -2.86
C ALA A 52 0.38 5.54 -1.42
N ASP A 53 1.18 6.48 -0.96
CA ASP A 53 0.86 7.21 0.27
C ASP A 53 -0.25 8.22 -0.03
N THR A 54 -1.44 7.97 0.53
CA THR A 54 -2.67 8.73 0.26
C THR A 54 -3.07 9.64 1.42
N ASP A 55 -2.23 9.79 2.45
CA ASP A 55 -2.62 10.46 3.71
C ASP A 55 -3.03 11.93 3.55
N ASN A 56 -2.71 12.55 2.41
CA ASN A 56 -3.10 13.93 2.08
C ASN A 56 -3.78 14.07 0.70
N MET A 57 -4.22 12.96 0.09
CA MET A 57 -4.85 13.01 -1.23
C MET A 57 -6.34 13.32 -1.12
N GLY A 58 -6.83 14.21 -1.99
CA GLY A 58 -8.26 14.37 -2.19
C GLY A 58 -8.87 13.16 -2.89
N GLU A 59 -10.17 12.91 -2.69
CA GLU A 59 -10.90 11.78 -3.30
C GLU A 59 -10.68 11.69 -4.82
N LYS A 60 -10.72 12.83 -5.51
CA LYS A 60 -10.51 12.93 -6.96
C LYS A 60 -9.11 12.50 -7.40
N ASP A 61 -8.10 12.74 -6.56
CA ASP A 61 -6.72 12.38 -6.87
C ASP A 61 -6.50 10.87 -6.73
N ILE A 62 -7.16 10.27 -5.73
CA ILE A 62 -7.17 8.81 -5.54
C ILE A 62 -7.83 8.12 -6.74
N ASP A 63 -8.96 8.63 -7.23
CA ASP A 63 -9.65 8.05 -8.39
C ASP A 63 -8.81 8.13 -9.66
N LYS A 64 -8.18 9.29 -9.87
CA LYS A 64 -7.29 9.46 -11.00
C LYS A 64 -6.13 8.47 -10.93
N PHE A 65 -5.56 8.27 -9.75
CA PHE A 65 -4.50 7.29 -9.56
C PHE A 65 -4.98 5.85 -9.84
N LEU A 66 -6.09 5.44 -9.24
CA LEU A 66 -6.63 4.09 -9.40
C LEU A 66 -7.08 3.82 -10.84
N SER A 67 -7.65 4.81 -11.53
CA SER A 67 -8.02 4.71 -12.94
C SER A 67 -6.80 4.49 -13.85
N LEU A 68 -5.71 5.21 -13.61
CA LEU A 68 -4.45 5.00 -14.32
C LEU A 68 -3.85 3.63 -14.00
N TYR A 69 -3.92 3.22 -12.74
CA TYR A 69 -3.43 1.91 -12.29
C TYR A 69 -4.16 0.76 -13.00
N THR A 70 -5.49 0.72 -12.93
CA THR A 70 -6.29 -0.39 -13.49
C THR A 70 -6.16 -0.50 -15.01
N HIS A 71 -5.98 0.61 -15.72
CA HIS A 71 -5.77 0.60 -17.17
C HIS A 71 -4.39 0.14 -17.61
N ASN A 72 -3.34 0.47 -16.84
CA ASN A 72 -1.97 0.36 -17.32
C ASN A 72 -1.16 -0.74 -16.63
N PHE A 73 -1.56 -1.17 -15.43
CA PHE A 73 -0.83 -2.14 -14.62
C PHE A 73 -1.74 -3.26 -14.09
N PRO A 74 -2.46 -3.98 -14.96
CA PRO A 74 -3.42 -4.99 -14.54
C PRO A 74 -2.78 -6.19 -13.81
N GLU A 75 -1.45 -6.36 -13.90
CA GLU A 75 -0.68 -7.42 -13.23
C GLU A 75 0.10 -6.93 -12.00
N ALA A 76 0.09 -5.63 -11.70
CA ALA A 76 0.81 -5.09 -10.54
C ALA A 76 -0.01 -5.26 -9.26
N THR A 77 0.68 -5.50 -8.15
CA THR A 77 0.07 -5.37 -6.82
C THR A 77 0.04 -3.89 -6.44
N ILE A 78 -1.07 -3.43 -5.87
CA ILE A 78 -1.20 -2.07 -5.35
C ILE A 78 -1.18 -2.09 -3.83
N SER A 79 -0.35 -1.27 -3.21
CA SER A 79 -0.56 -0.83 -1.84
C SER A 79 -1.12 0.56 -1.86
N ILE A 80 -2.35 0.70 -1.38
CA ILE A 80 -3.00 1.98 -1.23
C ILE A 80 -3.04 2.35 0.24
N GLY A 81 -2.40 3.46 0.55
CA GLY A 81 -2.36 4.15 1.83
C GLY A 81 -3.73 4.31 2.48
N MET A 82 -3.71 4.82 3.70
CA MET A 82 -4.94 5.08 4.40
C MET A 82 -5.75 6.18 3.72
N LEU A 83 -6.98 5.83 3.36
CA LEU A 83 -7.90 6.75 2.72
C LEU A 83 -8.53 7.67 3.78
N HIS A 84 -7.84 8.74 4.12
CA HIS A 84 -8.30 9.75 5.08
C HIS A 84 -9.26 10.78 4.47
N VAL A 85 -10.06 10.41 3.47
CA VAL A 85 -10.96 11.37 2.81
C VAL A 85 -12.03 11.85 3.82
N GLY A 86 -11.73 12.98 4.47
CA GLY A 86 -12.55 13.62 5.47
C GLY A 86 -12.78 12.81 6.76
N GLN A 87 -12.04 11.71 7.00
CA GLN A 87 -12.15 10.92 8.23
C GLN A 87 -10.93 11.09 9.11
N LYS A 88 -11.19 11.33 10.39
CA LYS A 88 -10.18 11.22 11.43
C LYS A 88 -10.21 9.81 11.99
N PHE A 89 -9.02 9.32 12.29
CA PHE A 89 -8.88 8.23 13.23
C PHE A 89 -9.57 8.51 14.56
N GLY A 90 -9.90 7.43 15.28
CA GLY A 90 -10.18 7.55 16.71
C GLY A 90 -8.93 7.84 17.53
N SER A 91 -9.10 7.93 18.85
CA SER A 91 -8.04 8.37 19.76
C SER A 91 -6.85 7.41 19.83
N LYS A 92 -7.02 6.17 19.37
CA LYS A 92 -5.97 5.13 19.33
C LYS A 92 -5.47 4.84 17.93
N ARG A 93 -5.81 5.70 16.95
CA ARG A 93 -5.51 5.48 15.54
C ARG A 93 -6.21 4.23 14.99
N GLU A 94 -7.35 3.85 15.58
CA GLU A 94 -8.14 2.70 15.17
C GLU A 94 -8.92 2.96 13.88
N TYR A 95 -9.06 1.90 13.08
CA TYR A 95 -9.80 1.85 11.83
C TYR A 95 -11.25 1.53 12.16
N ASN A 96 -12.11 2.54 12.19
CA ASN A 96 -13.55 2.30 12.39
C ASN A 96 -14.21 1.73 11.13
N ALA A 97 -15.44 1.24 11.27
CA ALA A 97 -16.21 0.65 10.17
C ALA A 97 -16.38 1.60 8.98
N LYS A 98 -16.54 2.91 9.21
CA LYS A 98 -16.71 3.89 8.14
C LYS A 98 -15.45 4.00 7.29
N LEU A 99 -14.27 4.03 7.91
CA LEU A 99 -13.00 4.06 7.19
C LEU A 99 -12.80 2.80 6.35
N VAL A 100 -13.06 1.62 6.92
CA VAL A 100 -12.96 0.34 6.20
C VAL A 100 -13.93 0.29 5.03
N THR A 101 -15.18 0.71 5.21
CA THR A 101 -16.17 0.79 4.12
C THR A 101 -15.70 1.73 3.01
N GLN A 102 -15.18 2.91 3.36
CA GLN A 102 -14.65 3.85 2.36
C GLN A 102 -13.48 3.27 1.56
N MET A 103 -12.60 2.49 2.20
CA MET A 103 -11.53 1.77 1.50
C MET A 103 -12.09 0.78 0.47
N LYS A 104 -13.08 -0.02 0.88
CA LYS A 104 -13.74 -1.00 -0.01
C LYS A 104 -14.49 -0.34 -1.16
N ASP A 105 -15.26 0.70 -0.87
CA ASP A 105 -16.03 1.45 -1.86
C ASP A 105 -15.11 2.13 -2.88
N THR A 106 -13.99 2.67 -2.43
CA THR A 106 -12.99 3.30 -3.31
C THR A 106 -12.36 2.33 -4.28
N LEU A 107 -12.02 1.12 -3.84
CA LEU A 107 -11.51 0.07 -4.73
C LEU A 107 -12.59 -0.41 -5.70
N THR A 108 -13.81 -0.65 -5.19
CA THR A 108 -14.93 -1.15 -5.99
C THR A 108 -15.33 -0.15 -7.08
N ARG A 109 -15.51 1.14 -6.74
CA ARG A 109 -15.93 2.17 -7.70
C ARG A 109 -14.87 2.49 -8.76
N ASN A 110 -13.60 2.18 -8.49
CA ASN A 110 -12.51 2.28 -9.45
C ASN A 110 -12.22 0.97 -10.20
N ASN A 111 -13.06 -0.06 -10.02
CA ASN A 111 -12.95 -1.36 -10.67
C ASN A 111 -11.59 -2.04 -10.43
N VAL A 112 -11.03 -1.90 -9.22
CA VAL A 112 -9.82 -2.62 -8.83
C VAL A 112 -10.16 -4.09 -8.63
N THR A 113 -9.48 -4.96 -9.35
CA THR A 113 -9.63 -6.43 -9.26
C THR A 113 -8.33 -7.15 -8.94
N GLN A 114 -7.22 -6.41 -9.02
CA GLN A 114 -5.87 -6.87 -8.73
C GLN A 114 -5.66 -7.11 -7.22
N THR A 115 -4.55 -7.76 -6.88
CA THR A 115 -4.12 -7.91 -5.49
C THR A 115 -3.89 -6.56 -4.83
N VAL A 116 -4.46 -6.39 -3.63
CA VAL A 116 -4.34 -5.17 -2.82
C VAL A 116 -3.63 -5.47 -1.51
N VAL A 117 -2.65 -4.64 -1.15
CA VAL A 117 -2.02 -4.67 0.17
C VAL A 117 -2.37 -3.41 0.94
N PHE A 118 -3.09 -3.55 2.05
CA PHE A 118 -3.49 -2.42 2.88
C PHE A 118 -2.37 -2.10 3.88
N PRO A 119 -1.67 -0.97 3.74
CA PRO A 119 -0.73 -0.49 4.73
C PRO A 119 -1.53 0.03 5.94
N VAL A 120 -1.20 -0.48 7.12
CA VAL A 120 -1.86 -0.11 8.38
C VAL A 120 -0.84 0.18 9.49
N ASP A 121 -1.09 1.21 10.29
CA ASP A 121 -0.34 1.44 11.52
C ASP A 121 -0.61 0.27 12.47
N LEU A 122 0.45 -0.42 12.90
CA LEU A 122 0.35 -1.63 13.71
C LEU A 122 -0.40 -1.38 15.02
N VAL A 123 -0.15 -0.26 15.71
CA VAL A 123 -0.82 0.07 16.97
C VAL A 123 -2.31 0.26 16.71
N GLY A 124 -2.67 1.07 15.73
CA GLY A 124 -4.05 1.29 15.29
C GLY A 124 -4.75 -0.01 14.89
N ALA A 125 -4.05 -0.89 14.19
CA ALA A 125 -4.55 -2.20 13.79
C ALA A 125 -4.91 -3.06 15.02
N THR A 126 -4.09 -3.06 16.07
CA THR A 126 -4.41 -3.82 17.31
C THR A 126 -5.74 -3.41 17.95
N TYR A 127 -6.20 -2.18 17.74
CA TYR A 127 -7.49 -1.68 18.21
C TYR A 127 -8.64 -1.87 17.22
N SER A 128 -8.40 -2.54 16.10
CA SER A 128 -9.32 -2.62 14.95
C SER A 128 -9.68 -4.05 14.57
N LEU A 129 -9.65 -4.96 15.54
CA LEU A 129 -9.98 -6.38 15.35
C LEU A 129 -11.40 -6.62 14.83
N ASP A 130 -12.34 -5.73 15.16
CA ASP A 130 -13.75 -5.89 14.76
C ASP A 130 -14.03 -5.39 13.34
N THR A 131 -13.10 -4.65 12.74
CA THR A 131 -13.34 -3.89 11.51
C THR A 131 -12.36 -4.24 10.40
N LEU A 132 -11.05 -4.29 10.67
CA LEU A 132 -10.03 -4.60 9.66
C LEU A 132 -10.23 -5.94 8.96
N PRO A 133 -10.68 -7.03 9.62
CA PRO A 133 -10.96 -8.30 8.93
C PRO A 133 -11.90 -8.18 7.73
N ALA A 134 -12.78 -7.17 7.69
CA ALA A 134 -13.69 -6.96 6.55
C ALA A 134 -12.97 -6.56 5.25
N LEU A 135 -11.67 -6.21 5.32
CA LEU A 135 -10.82 -6.00 4.15
C LEU A 135 -10.41 -7.31 3.45
N ASN A 136 -10.57 -8.48 4.09
CA ASN A 136 -10.38 -9.78 3.41
C ASN A 136 -11.48 -10.08 2.37
N ASP A 137 -12.58 -9.33 2.41
CA ASP A 137 -13.76 -9.55 1.58
C ASP A 137 -14.12 -8.27 0.84
N VAL A 138 -13.23 -7.82 -0.05
CA VAL A 138 -13.52 -6.72 -0.99
C VAL A 138 -14.02 -7.31 -2.29
N HIS A 139 -15.23 -6.93 -2.68
CA HIS A 139 -15.88 -7.48 -3.87
C HIS A 139 -15.01 -7.32 -5.13
N GLY A 140 -14.76 -8.43 -5.81
CA GLY A 140 -14.01 -8.46 -7.08
C GLY A 140 -12.48 -8.45 -6.93
N ILE A 141 -11.96 -8.32 -5.70
CA ILE A 141 -10.52 -8.47 -5.43
C ILE A 141 -10.23 -9.91 -5.07
N THR A 142 -9.29 -10.50 -5.82
CA THR A 142 -8.94 -11.92 -5.74
C THR A 142 -8.09 -12.25 -4.51
N ASP A 143 -7.25 -11.32 -4.07
CA ASP A 143 -6.44 -11.48 -2.88
C ASP A 143 -6.15 -10.14 -2.21
N SER A 144 -6.18 -10.13 -0.89
CA SER A 144 -5.85 -8.96 -0.09
C SER A 144 -4.91 -9.33 1.05
N ALA A 145 -3.98 -8.42 1.33
CA ALA A 145 -2.98 -8.58 2.38
C ALA A 145 -2.89 -7.33 3.24
N LEU A 146 -2.29 -7.45 4.41
CA LEU A 146 -1.90 -6.31 5.24
C LEU A 146 -0.40 -6.07 5.16
N TYR A 147 -0.01 -4.80 5.13
CA TYR A 147 1.34 -4.36 5.48
C TYR A 147 1.24 -3.57 6.78
N MET A 148 1.62 -4.18 7.90
CA MET A 148 1.51 -3.55 9.22
C MET A 148 2.84 -2.89 9.56
N TYR A 149 2.85 -1.57 9.73
CA TYR A 149 4.07 -0.81 10.01
C TYR A 149 4.03 -0.16 11.40
N ALA A 150 5.19 -0.03 12.02
CA ALA A 150 5.35 0.78 13.23
C ALA A 150 6.78 1.33 13.35
N GLY A 151 6.89 2.56 13.83
CA GLY A 151 8.18 3.20 14.06
C GLY A 151 8.96 2.60 15.22
N VAL A 152 10.28 2.80 15.22
CA VAL A 152 11.25 2.29 16.21
C VAL A 152 10.94 2.60 17.68
N SER A 153 10.20 3.68 17.95
CA SER A 153 9.84 4.11 19.29
C SER A 153 8.54 3.48 19.81
N ASN A 154 7.85 2.71 18.98
CA ASN A 154 6.60 2.08 19.37
C ASN A 154 6.88 0.89 20.28
N HIS A 155 6.11 0.80 21.35
CA HIS A 155 6.06 -0.35 22.23
C HIS A 155 4.63 -0.85 22.26
N LEU A 156 4.47 -2.17 22.12
CA LEU A 156 3.18 -2.81 22.34
C LEU A 156 3.15 -3.41 23.74
N SER A 157 2.00 -3.29 24.39
CA SER A 157 1.64 -4.10 25.55
C SER A 157 1.38 -5.56 25.14
N ASP A 158 1.40 -6.47 26.10
CA ASP A 158 1.12 -7.90 25.85
C ASP A 158 -0.26 -8.12 25.23
N ASP A 159 -1.25 -7.31 25.63
CA ASP A 159 -2.59 -7.32 25.04
C ASP A 159 -2.57 -6.90 23.57
N GLU A 160 -1.83 -5.85 23.22
CA GLU A 160 -1.69 -5.39 21.84
C GLU A 160 -0.93 -6.40 20.99
N ILE A 161 0.11 -7.06 21.51
CA ILE A 161 0.80 -8.18 20.85
C ILE A 161 -0.17 -9.32 20.56
N SER A 162 -0.99 -9.71 21.54
CA SER A 162 -2.01 -10.75 21.39
C SER A 162 -3.03 -10.40 20.30
N ARG A 163 -3.45 -9.13 20.23
CA ARG A 163 -4.37 -8.63 19.21
C ARG A 163 -3.73 -8.58 17.82
N ALA A 164 -2.47 -8.15 17.72
CA ALA A 164 -1.71 -8.21 16.47
C ALA A 164 -1.64 -9.64 15.93
N TRP A 165 -1.31 -10.61 16.79
CA TRP A 165 -1.30 -12.03 16.41
C TRP A 165 -2.67 -12.57 15.99
N LYS A 166 -3.77 -12.09 16.59
CA LYS A 166 -5.13 -12.43 16.15
C LYS A 166 -5.39 -11.89 14.74
N LEU A 167 -5.02 -10.65 14.43
CA LEU A 167 -5.12 -10.11 13.08
C LEU A 167 -4.30 -10.91 12.07
N ILE A 168 -3.04 -11.23 12.40
CA ILE A 168 -2.17 -12.04 11.55
C ILE A 168 -2.81 -13.40 11.24
N LYS A 169 -3.45 -14.04 12.23
CA LYS A 169 -4.15 -15.31 12.03
C LYS A 169 -5.41 -15.17 11.17
N ILE A 170 -6.16 -14.08 11.32
CA ILE A 170 -7.38 -13.82 10.54
C ILE A 170 -7.07 -13.58 9.06
N PHE A 171 -6.03 -12.80 8.77
CA PHE A 171 -5.59 -12.57 7.39
C PHE A 171 -4.80 -13.76 6.82
N GLY A 172 -4.09 -14.51 7.66
CA GLY A 172 -3.16 -15.56 7.21
C GLY A 172 -1.74 -15.03 7.21
N ARG A 173 -0.81 -15.86 7.71
CA ARG A 173 0.61 -15.48 7.90
C ARG A 173 1.32 -15.14 6.59
N ASP A 174 0.88 -15.74 5.49
CA ASP A 174 1.34 -15.54 4.13
C ASP A 174 0.82 -14.25 3.49
N ARG A 175 -0.15 -13.59 4.13
CA ARG A 175 -0.81 -12.37 3.65
C ARG A 175 -0.66 -11.19 4.62
N VAL A 176 0.33 -11.26 5.51
CA VAL A 176 0.69 -10.15 6.39
C VAL A 176 2.19 -9.88 6.31
N TYR A 177 2.53 -8.69 5.84
CA TYR A 177 3.87 -8.14 5.86
C TYR A 177 4.02 -7.31 7.14
N LEU A 178 5.06 -7.56 7.92
CA LEU A 178 5.36 -6.81 9.14
C LEU A 178 6.59 -5.95 8.90
N ASP A 179 6.42 -4.64 9.03
CA ASP A 179 7.51 -3.67 9.03
C ASP A 179 7.65 -3.08 10.43
N THR A 180 8.52 -3.73 11.20
CA THR A 180 8.77 -3.40 12.60
C THR A 180 10.25 -3.43 12.84
N GLU A 181 10.76 -2.41 13.53
CA GLU A 181 12.18 -2.29 13.84
C GLU A 181 12.45 -2.43 15.35
N GLY A 182 13.69 -2.80 15.69
CA GLY A 182 14.20 -2.74 17.05
C GLY A 182 13.41 -3.55 18.08
N VAL A 183 13.05 -2.89 19.19
CA VAL A 183 12.39 -3.53 20.35
C VAL A 183 11.07 -4.18 19.97
N LEU A 184 10.35 -3.60 19.01
CA LEU A 184 9.05 -4.11 18.59
C LEU A 184 9.16 -5.42 17.80
N HIS A 185 10.15 -5.51 16.91
CA HIS A 185 10.47 -6.77 16.23
C HIS A 185 10.75 -7.86 17.26
N ASP A 186 11.62 -7.56 18.23
CA ASP A 186 11.90 -8.44 19.36
C ASP A 186 10.63 -8.87 20.10
N GLN A 187 9.70 -7.95 20.41
CA GLN A 187 8.46 -8.27 21.11
C GLN A 187 7.56 -9.23 20.32
N LEU A 188 7.43 -9.04 19.01
CA LEU A 188 6.59 -9.88 18.16
C LEU A 188 7.18 -11.27 17.93
N PHE A 189 8.51 -11.37 17.82
CA PHE A 189 9.20 -12.61 17.46
C PHE A 189 9.85 -13.36 18.64
N LYS A 190 9.86 -12.81 19.85
CA LYS A 190 10.30 -13.54 21.07
C LYS A 190 9.36 -14.65 21.52
N THR A 191 8.13 -14.71 20.99
CA THR A 191 7.08 -15.66 21.39
C THR A 191 6.81 -16.78 20.38
N SER A 192 7.64 -16.93 19.35
CA SER A 192 7.53 -18.01 18.36
C SER A 192 8.38 -19.23 18.71
#